data_AF-A0A2U1LME7-F1
#
_entry.id   AF-A0A2U1LME7-F1
#
_cell.length_a   1.000
_cell.length_b   1.000
_cell.length_c   1.000
_cell.angle_alpha   90.00
_cell.angle_beta   90.00
_cell.angle_gamma   90.00
#
_symmetry.space_group_name_H-M   'P 1'
#
loop_
_entity.id
_entity.type
_entity.pdbx_description
1 polymer ?
#
loop_
_entity_poly.entity_id
_entity_poly.type
_entity_poly.pdbx_seq_one_letter_code
_entity_poly.pdbx_strand_id
1 'polypeptide(L)'
;MNLDQVKDCLTFYSVANGYQLWYEKSDSKKLLVRCGFDEKNRRKKKLPRVPNKPCCPFRLRAVKMHDGKSWHIRTLVNEHTCSRQCNLGYLVTSKWIARKFVDKIRMYPDMKVVDLQEMVMKKYRVKTSHNQCSRARRIAIYSLK
;
A
#
# COMPACT_ATOMS: atom_id res chain seq x y z
N MET A 1 16.25 -3.70 -8.90
CA MET A 1 14.91 -3.46 -8.30
C MET A 1 13.84 -4.08 -9.19
N ASN A 2 13.19 -5.16 -8.75
CA ASN A 2 12.07 -5.80 -9.46
C ASN A 2 10.72 -5.12 -9.14
N LEU A 3 9.63 -5.52 -9.80
CA LEU A 3 8.32 -4.87 -9.64
C LEU A 3 7.76 -4.97 -8.21
N ASP A 4 7.97 -6.10 -7.55
CA ASP A 4 7.48 -6.32 -6.18
C ASP A 4 8.23 -5.44 -5.19
N GLN A 5 9.54 -5.27 -5.37
CA GLN A 5 10.34 -4.32 -4.61
C GLN A 5 9.83 -2.87 -4.80
N VAL A 6 9.50 -2.47 -6.03
CA VAL A 6 8.89 -1.15 -6.28
C VAL A 6 7.56 -1.00 -5.52
N LYS A 7 6.68 -2.00 -5.58
CA LYS A 7 5.38 -1.99 -4.89
C LYS A 7 5.54 -1.97 -3.37
N ASP A 8 6.53 -2.67 -2.83
CA ASP A 8 6.83 -2.65 -1.40
C ASP A 8 7.36 -1.28 -0.96
N CYS A 9 8.24 -0.63 -1.74
CA CYS A 9 8.68 0.74 -1.51
C CYS A 9 7.50 1.74 -1.54
N LEU A 10 6.62 1.62 -2.53
CA LEU A 10 5.42 2.46 -2.64
C LEU A 10 4.47 2.24 -1.46
N THR A 11 4.31 1.00 -1.01
CA THR A 11 3.49 0.69 0.17
C THR A 11 4.10 1.28 1.44
N PHE A 12 5.43 1.21 1.59
CA PHE A 12 6.11 1.84 2.72
C PHE A 12 5.94 3.36 2.71
N TYR A 13 6.13 4.00 1.55
CA TYR A 13 5.87 5.43 1.36
C TYR A 13 4.42 5.79 1.75
N SER A 14 3.44 5.00 1.28
CA SER A 14 2.03 5.20 1.61
C SER A 14 1.76 5.12 3.10
N VAL A 15 2.36 4.13 3.77
CA VAL A 15 2.11 3.88 5.19
C VAL A 15 2.79 4.96 6.06
N ALA A 16 4.03 5.33 5.75
CA ALA A 16 4.76 6.36 6.47
C ALA A 16 4.04 7.72 6.41
N ASN A 17 3.66 8.13 5.20
CA ASN A 17 3.04 9.44 4.98
C ASN A 17 1.51 9.43 5.16
N GLY A 18 0.90 8.24 5.18
CA GLY A 18 -0.54 8.04 5.25
C GLY A 18 -1.28 8.46 3.97
N TYR A 19 -0.68 8.21 2.81
CA TYR A 19 -1.33 8.46 1.52
C TYR A 19 -1.77 7.15 0.88
N GLN A 20 -3.07 7.04 0.62
CA GLN A 20 -3.59 5.95 -0.22
C GLN A 20 -3.07 6.16 -1.64
N LEU A 21 -2.32 5.18 -2.15
CA LEU A 21 -1.96 5.09 -3.55
C LEU A 21 -2.92 4.17 -4.32
N TRP A 22 -3.04 4.44 -5.61
CA TRP A 22 -3.80 3.69 -6.58
C TRP A 22 -2.92 3.36 -7.79
N TYR A 23 -2.88 2.07 -8.15
CA TYR A 23 -2.19 1.61 -9.35
C TYR A 23 -3.12 1.77 -10.55
N GLU A 24 -2.94 2.84 -11.32
CA GLU A 24 -3.72 3.07 -12.54
C GLU A 24 -3.35 2.06 -13.62
N LYS A 25 -2.05 1.75 -13.77
CA LYS A 25 -1.54 0.69 -14.64
C LYS A 25 -0.42 -0.04 -13.92
N SER A 26 -0.42 -1.37 -14.01
CA SER A 26 0.62 -2.23 -13.47
C SER A 26 0.75 -3.42 -14.42
N ASP A 27 1.56 -3.29 -15.45
CA ASP A 27 1.86 -4.37 -16.39
C ASP A 27 3.34 -4.76 -16.33
N SER A 28 3.78 -5.66 -17.22
CA SER A 28 5.16 -6.15 -17.23
C SER A 28 6.19 -5.11 -17.68
N LYS A 29 5.77 -3.95 -18.23
CA LYS A 29 6.66 -2.92 -18.81
C LYS A 29 6.54 -1.55 -18.14
N LYS A 30 5.39 -1.22 -17.55
CA LYS A 30 5.12 0.09 -16.95
C LYS A 30 4.22 0.00 -15.71
N LEU A 31 4.45 0.97 -14.82
CA LEU A 31 3.72 1.16 -13.59
C LEU A 31 3.34 2.64 -13.51
N LEU A 32 2.04 2.91 -13.41
CA LEU A 32 1.48 4.25 -13.22
C LEU A 32 0.73 4.27 -11.90
N VAL A 33 1.12 5.20 -11.04
CA VAL A 33 0.59 5.35 -9.68
C VAL A 33 0.06 6.76 -9.49
N ARG A 34 -1.10 6.85 -8.85
CA ARG A 34 -1.79 8.09 -8.50
C ARG A 34 -2.14 8.08 -7.02
N CYS A 35 -2.42 9.25 -6.45
CA CYS A 35 -3.13 9.29 -5.17
C CYS A 35 -4.55 8.70 -5.34
N GLY A 36 -4.95 7.86 -4.41
CA GLY A 36 -6.25 7.18 -4.38
C GLY A 36 -7.34 7.94 -3.62
N PHE A 37 -7.05 9.11 -3.03
CA PHE A 37 -8.05 9.95 -2.37
C PHE A 37 -9.17 10.36 -3.35
N ASP A 38 -8.80 10.85 -4.53
CA ASP A 38 -9.76 11.24 -5.55
C ASP A 38 -10.49 10.04 -6.16
N GLU A 39 -9.80 8.91 -6.31
CA GLU A 39 -10.34 7.71 -6.96
C GLU A 39 -11.37 6.97 -6.08
N LYS A 40 -11.13 6.83 -4.76
CA LYS A 40 -12.07 6.19 -3.84
C LYS A 40 -13.40 6.94 -3.79
N ASN A 41 -13.35 8.27 -3.65
CA ASN A 41 -14.55 9.11 -3.61
C ASN A 41 -15.29 9.11 -4.95
N ARG A 42 -14.57 9.13 -6.09
CA ARG A 42 -15.18 9.07 -7.42
C ARG A 42 -15.91 7.75 -7.67
N ARG A 43 -15.25 6.61 -7.41
CA ARG A 43 -15.85 5.28 -7.64
C ARG A 43 -17.02 5.01 -6.71
N LYS A 44 -16.89 5.31 -5.41
CA LYS A 44 -17.96 5.08 -4.42
C LYS A 44 -19.24 5.84 -4.80
N LYS A 45 -19.10 7.04 -5.35
CA LYS A 45 -20.23 7.88 -5.77
C LYS A 45 -20.60 7.73 -7.25
N LYS A 46 -19.96 6.82 -8.01
CA LYS A 46 -20.07 6.69 -9.49
C LYS A 46 -20.01 8.03 -10.23
N LEU A 47 -19.25 9.00 -9.71
CA LEU A 47 -19.23 10.34 -10.27
C LEU A 47 -18.44 10.35 -11.58
N PRO A 48 -18.92 11.04 -12.63
CA PRO A 48 -18.10 11.30 -13.81
C PRO A 48 -16.84 12.07 -13.39
N ARG A 49 -15.77 11.93 -14.17
CA ARG A 49 -14.61 12.81 -13.98
C ARG A 49 -15.06 14.22 -14.34
N VAL A 50 -15.09 15.10 -13.35
CA VAL A 50 -15.41 16.51 -13.55
C VAL A 50 -14.16 17.17 -14.17
N PRO A 51 -14.25 17.76 -15.38
CA PRO A 51 -13.16 18.56 -15.94
C PRO A 51 -12.77 19.67 -14.96
N ASN A 52 -11.48 19.97 -14.83
CA ASN A 52 -10.95 21.04 -13.98
C ASN A 52 -11.18 20.91 -12.45
N LYS A 53 -11.66 19.77 -11.94
CA LYS A 53 -11.64 19.54 -10.49
C LYS A 53 -10.20 19.31 -10.02
N PRO A 54 -9.68 20.09 -9.04
CA PRO A 54 -8.34 19.88 -8.52
C PRO A 54 -8.26 18.48 -7.89
N CYS A 55 -7.53 17.60 -8.57
CA CYS A 55 -7.15 16.30 -8.06
C CYS A 55 -5.77 16.42 -7.42
N CYS A 56 -5.48 15.55 -6.47
CA CYS A 56 -4.17 15.42 -5.88
C CYS A 56 -3.10 15.23 -6.98
N PRO A 57 -2.08 16.10 -7.04
CA PRO A 57 -1.14 16.14 -8.16
C PRO A 57 -0.18 14.95 -8.17
N PHE A 58 -0.10 14.20 -7.06
CA PHE A 58 0.78 13.04 -6.94
C PHE A 58 0.66 12.08 -8.13
N ARG A 59 1.81 11.83 -8.74
CA ARG A 59 1.99 10.93 -9.89
C ARG A 59 3.35 10.26 -9.79
N LEU A 60 3.38 8.94 -9.97
CA LEU A 60 4.61 8.21 -10.20
C LEU A 60 4.47 7.37 -11.46
N ARG A 61 5.48 7.46 -12.32
CA ARG A 61 5.65 6.61 -13.50
C ARG A 61 6.98 5.87 -13.38
N ALA A 62 6.89 4.55 -13.31
CA ALA A 62 8.05 3.68 -13.44
C ALA A 62 7.94 2.83 -14.71
N VAL A 63 9.09 2.56 -15.33
CA VAL A 63 9.20 1.76 -16.55
C VAL A 63 10.25 0.68 -16.33
N LYS A 64 10.03 -0.47 -16.95
CA LYS A 64 11.00 -1.55 -16.98
C LYS A 64 12.15 -1.17 -17.92
N MET A 65 13.38 -1.35 -17.44
CA MET A 65 14.58 -1.09 -18.22
C MET A 65 14.77 -2.16 -19.30
N HIS A 66 15.58 -1.86 -20.31
CA HIS A 66 15.86 -2.77 -21.43
C HIS A 66 16.50 -4.09 -20.97
N ASP A 67 17.23 -4.07 -19.85
CA ASP A 67 17.83 -5.25 -19.21
C ASP A 67 16.79 -6.30 -18.75
N GLY A 68 15.50 -5.95 -18.72
CA GLY A 68 14.43 -6.81 -18.26
C GLY A 68 14.43 -7.13 -16.77
N LYS A 69 15.39 -6.62 -16.00
CA LYS A 69 15.67 -6.97 -14.60
C LYS A 69 15.37 -5.82 -13.65
N SER A 70 15.47 -4.57 -14.12
CA SER A 70 15.33 -3.39 -13.27
C SER A 70 14.17 -2.48 -13.68
N TRP A 71 13.67 -1.72 -12.71
CA TRP A 71 12.64 -0.70 -12.89
C TRP A 71 13.23 0.68 -12.60
N HIS A 72 12.96 1.63 -13.49
CA HIS A 72 13.39 3.02 -13.37
C HIS A 72 12.20 3.94 -13.16
N ILE A 73 12.30 4.85 -12.17
CA ILE A 73 11.30 5.89 -11.94
C ILE A 73 11.55 7.02 -12.94
N ARG A 74 10.78 7.03 -14.03
CA ARG A 74 10.90 8.04 -15.10
C ARG A 74 10.33 9.40 -14.68
N THR A 75 9.31 9.40 -13.83
CA THR A 75 8.65 10.64 -13.39
C THR A 75 8.10 10.45 -11.99
N LEU A 76 8.33 11.45 -11.12
CA LEU A 76 7.77 11.54 -9.79
C LEU A 76 7.33 12.98 -9.52
N VAL A 77 6.02 13.18 -9.34
CA VAL A 77 5.44 14.36 -8.72
C VAL A 77 5.08 13.95 -7.30
N ASN A 78 5.86 14.44 -6.33
CA ASN A 78 5.75 14.03 -4.92
C ASN A 78 4.77 14.86 -4.10
N GLU A 79 4.11 15.83 -4.72
CA GLU A 79 3.19 16.73 -4.04
C GLU A 79 1.84 16.05 -3.77
N HIS A 80 1.35 16.21 -2.54
CA HIS A 80 0.03 15.78 -2.15
C HIS A 80 -0.77 16.98 -1.63
N THR A 81 -1.96 17.18 -2.17
CA THR A 81 -2.95 18.16 -1.66
C THR A 81 -4.06 17.48 -0.84
N CYS A 82 -3.99 16.15 -0.68
CA CYS A 82 -4.96 15.38 0.07
C CYS A 82 -4.56 15.21 1.54
N SER A 83 -5.55 15.16 2.44
CA SER A 83 -5.32 14.83 3.84
C SER A 83 -4.87 13.39 4.03
N ARG A 84 -4.18 13.16 5.14
CA ARG A 84 -3.71 11.84 5.58
C ARG A 84 -4.87 10.87 5.80
N GLN A 85 -4.74 9.66 5.29
CA GLN A 85 -5.69 8.56 5.47
C GLN A 85 -5.12 7.49 6.42
N CYS A 86 -5.94 7.07 7.39
CA CYS A 86 -5.63 5.94 8.26
C CYS A 86 -6.16 4.60 7.72
N ASN A 87 -7.05 4.60 6.72
CA ASN A 87 -7.63 3.40 6.12
C ASN A 87 -6.94 3.05 4.79
N LEU A 88 -5.78 2.40 4.87
CA LEU A 88 -4.95 2.02 3.72
C LEU A 88 -5.16 0.58 3.25
N GLY A 89 -6.34 -0.02 3.52
CA GLY A 89 -6.56 -1.47 3.40
C GLY A 89 -6.29 -2.10 2.03
N TYR A 90 -6.27 -1.32 0.95
CA TYR A 90 -5.86 -1.82 -0.39
C TYR A 90 -4.35 -2.05 -0.50
N LEU A 91 -3.54 -1.29 0.26
CA LEU A 91 -2.08 -1.39 0.28
C LEU A 91 -1.59 -2.25 1.45
N VAL A 92 -2.19 -2.06 2.62
CA VAL A 92 -1.90 -2.82 3.83
C VAL A 92 -2.69 -4.12 3.80
N THR A 93 -2.17 -5.10 3.05
CA THR A 93 -2.74 -6.44 2.90
C THR A 93 -2.32 -7.36 4.04
N SER A 94 -3.04 -8.48 4.25
CA SER A 94 -2.64 -9.50 5.23
C SER A 94 -1.24 -10.07 4.98
N LYS A 95 -0.84 -10.24 3.70
CA LYS A 95 0.52 -10.68 3.34
C LYS A 95 1.56 -9.64 3.77
N TRP A 96 1.28 -8.35 3.59
CA TRP A 96 2.19 -7.29 4.00
C TRP A 96 2.35 -7.23 5.52
N ILE A 97 1.23 -7.31 6.26
CA ILE A 97 1.26 -7.37 7.74
C ILE A 97 2.07 -8.58 8.20
N ALA A 98 1.81 -9.76 7.62
CA ALA A 98 2.53 -10.99 7.94
C ALA A 98 4.04 -10.82 7.77
N ARG A 99 4.49 -10.28 6.62
CA ARG A 99 5.92 -10.02 6.37
C ARG A 99 6.53 -9.01 7.34
N LYS A 100 5.80 -7.96 7.72
CA LYS A 100 6.32 -6.89 8.59
C LYS A 100 6.34 -7.22 10.08
N PHE A 101 5.56 -8.21 10.50
CA PHE A 101 5.45 -8.64 11.90
C PHE A 101 5.78 -10.12 12.08
N VAL A 102 6.42 -10.77 11.09
CA VAL A 102 6.70 -12.22 11.11
C VAL A 102 7.47 -12.62 12.38
N ASP A 103 8.52 -11.88 12.73
CA ASP A 103 9.35 -12.18 13.90
C ASP A 103 8.56 -12.07 15.21
N LYS A 104 7.72 -11.04 15.32
CA LYS A 104 6.88 -10.83 16.51
C LYS A 104 5.79 -11.88 16.63
N ILE A 105 5.18 -12.27 15.51
CA ILE A 105 4.15 -13.31 15.49
C ILE A 105 4.75 -14.68 15.84
N ARG A 106 5.96 -14.99 15.34
CA ARG A 106 6.65 -16.26 15.64
C ARG A 106 7.16 -16.33 17.07
N MET A 107 7.61 -15.21 17.62
CA MET A 107 8.04 -15.11 19.02
C MET A 107 6.88 -15.27 20.00
N TYR A 108 5.68 -14.81 19.63
CA TYR A 108 4.47 -14.89 20.45
C TYR A 108 3.32 -15.51 19.64
N PRO A 109 3.31 -16.84 19.42
CA PRO A 109 2.32 -17.50 18.57
C PRO A 109 0.87 -17.33 19.09
N ASP A 110 0.70 -17.22 20.40
CA ASP A 110 -0.60 -17.05 21.07
C ASP A 110 -1.08 -15.58 21.13
N MET A 111 -0.34 -14.65 20.51
CA MET A 111 -0.71 -13.24 20.44
C MET A 111 -2.14 -13.06 19.93
N LYS A 112 -2.96 -12.28 20.64
CA LYS A 112 -4.33 -12.00 20.21
C LYS A 112 -4.31 -11.15 18.95
N VAL A 113 -5.31 -11.37 18.08
CA VAL A 113 -5.44 -10.61 16.83
C VAL A 113 -5.57 -9.11 17.11
N VAL A 114 -6.23 -8.75 18.22
CA VAL A 114 -6.42 -7.37 18.67
C VAL A 114 -5.07 -6.71 18.99
N ASP A 115 -4.17 -7.42 19.67
CA ASP A 115 -2.84 -6.93 19.99
C ASP A 115 -2.04 -6.65 18.71
N LEU A 116 -2.13 -7.55 17.71
CA LEU A 116 -1.52 -7.33 16.40
C LEU A 116 -2.11 -6.09 15.69
N GLN A 117 -3.42 -5.86 15.77
CA GLN A 117 -4.05 -4.65 15.23
C GLN A 117 -3.52 -3.39 15.93
N GLU A 118 -3.38 -3.42 17.24
CA GLU A 118 -2.85 -2.31 18.03
C GLU A 118 -1.38 -2.04 17.67
N MET A 119 -0.56 -3.08 17.53
CA MET A 119 0.83 -2.95 17.09
C MET A 119 0.95 -2.30 15.71
N VAL A 120 0.09 -2.69 14.75
CA VAL A 120 0.04 -2.05 13.43
C VAL A 120 -0.37 -0.58 13.54
N MET A 121 -1.41 -0.29 14.32
CA MET A 121 -1.88 1.07 14.55
C MET A 121 -0.82 1.95 15.22
N LYS A 122 -0.13 1.45 16.25
CA LYS A 122 0.92 2.18 16.97
C LYS A 122 2.14 2.46 16.09
N LYS A 123 2.58 1.46 15.32
CA LYS A 123 3.77 1.57 14.46
C LYS A 123 3.54 2.43 13.22
N TYR A 124 2.37 2.30 12.60
CA TYR A 124 2.13 2.84 11.26
C TYR A 124 0.98 3.86 11.21
N ARG A 125 0.20 4.02 12.29
CA ARG A 125 -1.01 4.85 12.34
C ARG A 125 -2.04 4.48 11.26
N VAL A 126 -2.09 3.18 10.94
CA VAL A 126 -3.03 2.59 9.98
C VAL A 126 -4.00 1.70 10.71
N LYS A 127 -5.30 1.87 10.41
CA LYS A 127 -6.35 0.98 10.88
C LYS A 127 -6.38 -0.28 10.00
N THR A 128 -6.38 -1.43 10.65
CA THR A 128 -6.52 -2.74 10.01
C THR A 128 -7.71 -3.48 10.58
N SER A 129 -8.41 -4.25 9.75
CA SER A 129 -9.51 -5.08 10.21
C SER A 129 -9.01 -6.31 10.97
N HIS A 130 -9.88 -6.87 11.82
CA HIS A 130 -9.59 -8.11 12.55
C HIS A 130 -9.26 -9.25 11.58
N ASN A 131 -10.05 -9.40 10.51
CA ASN A 131 -9.82 -10.42 9.48
C ASN A 131 -8.50 -10.24 8.73
N GLN A 132 -8.03 -9.00 8.53
CA GLN A 132 -6.71 -8.76 7.93
C GLN A 132 -5.59 -9.30 8.82
N CYS A 133 -5.66 -9.04 10.13
CA CYS A 133 -4.65 -9.43 11.10
C CYS A 133 -4.71 -10.93 11.42
N SER A 134 -5.90 -11.51 11.53
CA SER A 134 -6.09 -12.96 11.70
C SER A 134 -5.47 -13.75 10.54
N ARG A 135 -5.72 -13.33 9.29
CA ARG A 135 -5.09 -13.94 8.11
C ARG A 135 -3.58 -13.71 8.09
N ALA A 136 -3.11 -12.53 8.50
CA ALA A 136 -1.69 -12.23 8.56
C ALA A 136 -0.95 -13.16 9.54
N ARG A 137 -1.54 -13.39 10.71
CA ARG A 137 -1.01 -14.32 11.72
C ARG A 137 -0.87 -15.73 11.14
N ARG A 138 -1.92 -16.24 10.50
CA ARG A 138 -1.89 -17.56 9.83
C ARG A 138 -0.80 -17.63 8.75
N ILE A 139 -0.65 -16.60 7.93
CA ILE A 139 0.40 -16.55 6.89
C ILE A 139 1.80 -16.57 7.50
N ALA A 140 2.03 -15.80 8.57
CA ALA A 140 3.33 -15.70 9.23
C ALA A 140 3.76 -17.02 9.91
N ILE A 141 2.81 -17.77 10.46
CA ILE A 141 3.06 -19.06 11.13
C ILE A 141 3.30 -20.17 10.11
N TYR A 142 2.46 -20.29 9.08
CA TYR A 142 2.43 -21.48 8.23
C TYR A 142 3.04 -21.29 6.83
N SER A 143 3.10 -20.07 6.30
CA SER A 143 3.38 -19.82 4.88
C SER A 143 4.68 -19.08 4.60
N LEU A 144 5.11 -18.25 5.54
CA LEU A 144 6.46 -17.68 5.50
C LEU A 144 7.35 -18.70 6.23
N LYS A 145 8.46 -19.11 5.62
CA LYS A 145 9.55 -19.87 6.26
C LYS A 145 10.73 -18.94 6.41
#